data_AF-A0A4W6CVD1-F1
#
_entry.id   AF-A0A4W6CVD1-F1
#
_cell.length_a   1.000
_cell.length_b   1.000
_cell.length_c   1.000
_cell.angle_alpha   90.00
_cell.angle_beta   90.00
_cell.angle_gamma   90.00
#
_symmetry.space_group_name_H-M   'P 1'
#
loop_
_entity.id
_entity.type
_entity.pdbx_description
1 polymer ?
#
loop_
_entity_poly.entity_id
_entity_poly.type
_entity_poly.pdbx_seq_one_letter_code
_entity_poly.pdbx_strand_id
1 'polypeptide(L)'
;MASLLQPDRVVYLVRGEKRIRAPLSQLYFCRYCSELRSLECVSHEVDSHYCPSCLENMPSAEAKLKKNRCANCFDCPCCMHTLSTRATNIPAPLPDDPTKTAMKKAYYLACGFCRWTSRDVGMADKSVASGGWQEPENPHTQRINKLVEYYQQLAHREKQERDRKKLARRRQCMPLAFSEKYGLGTRLQRQRSGAPISSLAGLSLKEGEDQKEITIEPAQALEEVEPLPEDCYTRPISLPEVTTLRQRLLQPDFQPAGASQLHPRHKHLLMKRSLRCRKCEHNLSKPEFNPTSIKFKIQLVAVSYIPEVRIMSIPNLRFVKESQVLLTLTNPVENITHVSLAACEEDDPDDINSTAKVIVPSKELVLAGKDAAAEYDELAEPQDFQDDPDVVAFRKSNKIGFFIKVIPQKEEDADVTVSFKIRHDFRNLAAPVRPSEEGADNPTEAIWLTHHVELRLGPLAP
;
A
#
# COMPACT_ATOMS: atom_id res chain seq x y z
N MET A 1 -13.18 -6.26 -14.86
CA MET A 1 -13.05 -7.44 -15.75
C MET A 1 -12.28 -8.58 -15.12
N ALA A 2 -11.18 -8.33 -14.38
CA ALA A 2 -10.41 -9.42 -13.75
C ALA A 2 -11.26 -10.36 -12.88
N SER A 3 -12.21 -9.85 -12.08
CA SER A 3 -13.10 -10.68 -11.25
C SER A 3 -14.07 -11.57 -12.03
N LEU A 4 -14.37 -11.24 -13.30
CA LEU A 4 -15.33 -12.00 -14.11
C LEU A 4 -14.78 -13.38 -14.50
N LEU A 5 -13.46 -13.47 -14.74
CA LEU A 5 -12.80 -14.67 -15.23
C LEU A 5 -12.28 -15.59 -14.10
N GLN A 6 -12.65 -15.32 -12.85
CA GLN A 6 -12.26 -16.10 -11.68
C GLN A 6 -10.75 -16.47 -11.64
N PRO A 7 -9.85 -15.47 -11.68
CA PRO A 7 -8.40 -15.70 -11.74
C PRO A 7 -7.88 -16.46 -10.51
N ASP A 8 -8.62 -16.43 -9.40
CA ASP A 8 -8.27 -17.13 -8.15
C ASP A 8 -8.34 -18.66 -8.26
N ARG A 9 -8.85 -19.22 -9.38
CA ARG A 9 -8.80 -20.66 -9.66
C ARG A 9 -7.41 -21.17 -10.07
N VAL A 10 -6.58 -20.30 -10.65
CA VAL A 10 -5.23 -20.66 -11.10
C VAL A 10 -4.24 -19.77 -10.38
N VAL A 11 -3.49 -20.36 -9.44
CA VAL A 11 -2.57 -19.63 -8.58
C VAL A 11 -1.15 -20.12 -8.77
N TYR A 12 -0.21 -19.19 -8.63
CA TYR A 12 1.22 -19.45 -8.77
C TYR A 12 1.86 -19.33 -7.39
N LEU A 13 2.78 -20.24 -7.11
CA LEU A 13 3.56 -20.23 -5.87
C LEU A 13 4.69 -19.21 -5.98
N VAL A 14 4.75 -18.31 -5.00
CA VAL A 14 5.87 -17.41 -4.78
C VAL A 14 6.72 -17.94 -3.65
N ARG A 15 8.01 -18.17 -3.95
CA ARG A 15 9.03 -18.56 -2.98
C ARG A 15 9.73 -17.30 -2.45
N GLY A 16 9.47 -16.97 -1.18
CA GLY A 16 10.13 -15.89 -0.44
C GLY A 16 10.34 -16.30 1.02
N GLU A 17 10.36 -15.32 1.94
CA GLU A 17 10.30 -15.60 3.40
C GLU A 17 9.04 -16.39 3.79
N LYS A 18 7.95 -16.11 3.08
CA LYS A 18 6.68 -16.84 3.17
C LYS A 18 6.38 -17.48 1.81
N ARG A 19 5.78 -18.66 1.85
CA ARG A 19 5.22 -19.33 0.67
C ARG A 19 3.81 -18.82 0.46
N ILE A 20 3.59 -18.11 -0.65
CA ILE A 20 2.31 -17.45 -0.95
C ILE A 20 1.80 -17.95 -2.30
N ARG A 21 0.51 -18.29 -2.37
CA ARG A 21 -0.18 -18.67 -3.58
C ARG A 21 -1.11 -17.53 -3.98
N ALA A 22 -0.91 -16.96 -5.16
CA ALA A 22 -1.73 -15.86 -5.65
C ALA A 22 -1.91 -15.96 -7.17
N PRO A 23 -2.99 -15.40 -7.73
CA PRO A 23 -3.21 -15.39 -9.17
C PRO A 23 -2.13 -14.55 -9.88
N LEU A 24 -1.77 -14.94 -11.10
CA LEU A 24 -0.68 -14.30 -11.86
C LEU A 24 -0.90 -12.79 -12.05
N SER A 25 -2.15 -12.34 -12.15
CA SER A 25 -2.54 -10.93 -12.30
C SER A 25 -2.19 -10.04 -11.09
N GLN A 26 -2.00 -10.63 -9.90
CA GLN A 26 -1.59 -9.91 -8.69
C GLN A 26 -0.09 -10.03 -8.41
N LEU A 27 0.64 -10.80 -9.22
CA LEU A 27 2.07 -11.05 -9.05
C LEU A 27 2.91 -10.11 -9.91
N TYR A 28 4.14 -9.92 -9.48
CA TYR A 28 5.15 -9.10 -10.14
C TYR A 28 6.36 -9.96 -10.47
N PHE A 29 6.99 -9.71 -11.61
CA PHE A 29 8.18 -10.44 -12.02
C PHE A 29 9.40 -9.53 -11.95
N CYS A 30 10.39 -9.90 -11.12
CA CYS A 30 11.61 -9.12 -10.99
C CYS A 30 12.64 -9.56 -12.03
N ARG A 31 12.80 -8.80 -13.11
CA ARG A 31 13.79 -9.07 -14.17
C ARG A 31 15.25 -9.10 -13.69
N TYR A 32 15.56 -8.45 -12.57
CA TYR A 32 16.93 -8.35 -12.06
C TYR A 32 17.39 -9.58 -11.27
N CYS A 33 16.46 -10.24 -10.57
CA CYS A 33 16.76 -11.48 -9.84
C CYS A 33 16.07 -12.70 -10.43
N SER A 34 15.35 -12.54 -11.55
CA SER A 34 14.59 -13.56 -12.26
C SER A 34 13.63 -14.37 -11.37
N GLU A 35 13.04 -13.70 -10.37
CA GLU A 35 12.12 -14.32 -9.42
C GLU A 35 10.75 -13.64 -9.42
N LEU A 36 9.72 -14.46 -9.25
CA LEU A 36 8.34 -14.03 -9.04
C LEU A 36 8.16 -13.47 -7.62
N ARG A 37 7.34 -12.43 -7.49
CA ARG A 37 7.06 -11.74 -6.22
C ARG A 37 5.56 -11.48 -6.06
N SER A 38 5.06 -11.71 -4.86
CA SER A 38 3.71 -11.30 -4.47
C SER A 38 3.71 -9.89 -3.89
N LEU A 39 2.52 -9.31 -3.79
CA LEU A 39 2.32 -8.00 -3.15
C LEU A 39 2.76 -7.97 -1.68
N GLU A 40 2.80 -9.12 -1.00
CA GLU A 40 3.26 -9.22 0.39
C GLU A 40 4.79 -9.36 0.51
N CYS A 41 5.44 -9.97 -0.49
CA CYS A 41 6.89 -10.18 -0.51
C CYS A 41 7.68 -8.93 -0.93
N VAL A 42 7.01 -7.89 -1.44
CA VAL A 42 7.64 -6.63 -1.89
C VAL A 42 7.64 -5.58 -0.78
N SER A 43 8.46 -4.55 -0.93
CA SER A 43 8.38 -3.34 -0.10
C SER A 43 7.45 -2.32 -0.76
N HIS A 44 6.61 -1.69 0.07
CA HIS A 44 5.65 -0.67 -0.36
C HIS A 44 6.21 0.70 -0.01
N GLU A 45 6.24 1.58 -1.01
CA GLU A 45 6.62 2.98 -0.86
C GLU A 45 5.46 3.89 -1.23
N VAL A 46 5.41 5.05 -0.58
CA VAL A 46 4.46 6.11 -0.90
C VAL A 46 5.10 7.02 -1.94
N ASP A 47 4.52 7.09 -3.14
CA ASP A 47 5.06 7.92 -4.22
C ASP A 47 4.40 9.31 -4.26
N SER A 48 3.07 9.37 -4.12
CA SER A 48 2.32 10.64 -4.09
C SER A 48 0.99 10.55 -3.36
N HIS A 49 0.47 11.69 -2.93
CA HIS A 49 -0.84 11.82 -2.30
C HIS A 49 -1.80 12.53 -3.24
N TYR A 50 -3.06 12.11 -3.31
CA TYR A 50 -4.05 12.81 -4.15
C TYR A 50 -5.44 12.75 -3.54
N CYS A 51 -6.27 13.74 -3.86
CA CYS A 51 -7.67 13.75 -3.46
C CYS A 51 -8.50 12.91 -4.45
N PRO A 52 -9.31 11.94 -4.00
CA PRO A 52 -10.12 11.13 -4.92
C PRO A 52 -11.29 11.90 -5.53
N SER A 53 -11.62 13.12 -5.05
CA SER A 53 -12.70 13.92 -5.60
C SER A 53 -12.23 14.98 -6.59
N CYS A 54 -11.27 15.84 -6.22
CA CYS A 54 -10.78 16.88 -7.13
C CYS A 54 -9.61 16.38 -8.00
N LEU A 55 -9.09 15.18 -7.75
CA LEU A 55 -7.96 14.58 -8.47
C LEU A 55 -6.70 15.45 -8.47
N GLU A 56 -6.57 16.30 -7.46
CA GLU A 56 -5.41 17.14 -7.21
C GLU A 56 -4.33 16.33 -6.50
N ASN A 57 -3.10 16.41 -7.01
CA ASN A 57 -1.94 15.79 -6.38
C ASN A 57 -1.34 16.77 -5.35
N MET A 58 -1.02 16.26 -4.17
CA MET A 58 -0.44 17.04 -3.07
C MET A 58 0.97 16.54 -2.72
N PRO A 59 1.96 17.44 -2.63
CA PRO A 59 3.29 17.10 -2.12
C PRO A 59 3.26 16.56 -0.69
N SER A 60 4.18 15.66 -0.33
CA SER A 60 4.19 15.01 0.98
C SER A 60 4.34 15.97 2.17
N ALA A 61 5.10 17.07 2.00
CA ALA A 61 5.25 18.08 3.06
C ALA A 61 3.92 18.81 3.33
N GLU A 62 3.18 19.14 2.29
CA GLU A 62 1.86 19.77 2.39
C GLU A 62 0.82 18.80 2.94
N ALA A 63 0.82 17.55 2.47
CA ALA A 63 -0.04 16.50 3.03
C ALA A 63 0.20 16.32 4.53
N LYS A 64 1.47 16.31 4.98
CA LYS A 64 1.81 16.25 6.41
C LYS A 64 1.28 17.44 7.19
N LEU A 65 1.44 18.66 6.67
CA LEU A 65 0.93 19.89 7.31
C LEU A 65 -0.60 19.86 7.44
N LYS A 66 -1.29 19.43 6.38
CA LYS A 66 -2.76 19.32 6.31
C LYS A 66 -3.31 18.00 6.86
N LYS A 67 -2.53 17.25 7.65
CA LYS A 67 -2.93 15.98 8.29
C LYS A 67 -3.55 14.95 7.32
N ASN A 68 -2.97 14.82 6.12
CA ASN A 68 -3.42 13.96 5.02
C ASN A 68 -4.85 14.23 4.55
N ARG A 69 -5.29 15.50 4.58
CA ARG A 69 -6.60 15.93 4.11
C ARG A 69 -6.52 16.94 2.97
N CYS A 70 -7.52 16.93 2.10
CA CYS A 70 -7.69 17.93 1.05
C CYS A 70 -8.30 19.22 1.61
N ALA A 71 -7.73 20.39 1.28
CA ALA A 71 -8.26 21.67 1.76
C ALA A 71 -9.61 22.08 1.14
N ASN A 72 -9.88 21.62 -0.09
CA ASN A 72 -11.05 22.08 -0.86
C ASN A 72 -12.26 21.14 -0.72
N CYS A 73 -12.01 19.84 -0.55
CA CYS A 73 -13.07 18.83 -0.51
C CYS A 73 -13.41 18.45 0.92
N PHE A 74 -14.69 18.17 1.17
CA PHE A 74 -15.21 17.73 2.46
C PHE A 74 -16.00 16.43 2.32
N ASP A 75 -16.01 15.63 3.37
CA ASP A 75 -16.85 14.44 3.47
C ASP A 75 -18.04 14.73 4.39
N CYS A 76 -19.22 14.27 3.97
CA CYS A 76 -20.42 14.38 4.77
C CYS A 76 -20.26 13.56 6.05
N PRO A 77 -20.47 14.15 7.23
CA PRO A 77 -20.20 13.43 8.46
C PRO A 77 -21.27 12.37 8.75
N CYS A 78 -22.45 12.44 8.12
CA CYS A 78 -23.52 11.47 8.29
C CYS A 78 -23.31 10.18 7.47
N CYS A 79 -22.91 10.31 6.19
CA CYS A 79 -22.89 9.19 5.22
C CYS A 79 -21.54 8.98 4.51
N MET A 80 -20.51 9.78 4.80
CA MET A 80 -19.16 9.70 4.19
C MET A 80 -19.10 9.99 2.68
N HIS A 81 -20.19 10.46 2.08
CA HIS A 81 -20.17 10.90 0.68
C HIS A 81 -19.54 12.29 0.55
N THR A 82 -18.88 12.58 -0.58
CA THR A 82 -18.28 13.89 -0.82
C THR A 82 -19.34 14.99 -0.84
N LEU A 83 -19.09 16.08 -0.12
CA LEU A 83 -19.96 17.25 -0.12
C LEU A 83 -19.75 18.10 -1.38
N SER A 84 -20.83 18.75 -1.80
CA SER A 84 -20.84 19.72 -2.90
C SER A 84 -21.15 21.12 -2.37
N THR A 85 -20.48 22.14 -2.90
CA THR A 85 -20.77 23.55 -2.61
C THR A 85 -21.96 23.99 -3.47
N ARG A 86 -23.00 24.53 -2.82
CA ARG A 86 -24.18 25.08 -3.48
C ARG A 86 -24.28 26.57 -3.20
N ALA A 87 -24.71 27.33 -4.19
CA ALA A 87 -24.87 28.77 -4.09
C ALA A 87 -26.35 29.15 -3.92
N THR A 88 -26.61 30.15 -3.09
CA THR A 88 -27.91 30.82 -2.95
C THR A 88 -27.69 32.33 -2.90
N ASN A 89 -28.64 33.10 -3.42
CA ASN A 89 -28.60 34.55 -3.32
C ASN A 89 -29.32 34.99 -2.05
N ILE A 90 -28.62 35.65 -1.13
CA ILE A 90 -29.18 36.15 0.12
C ILE A 90 -29.24 37.68 0.05
N PRO A 91 -30.37 38.31 0.41
CA PRO A 91 -30.47 39.76 0.55
C PRO A 91 -29.55 40.24 1.68
N ALA A 92 -28.59 41.11 1.36
CA ALA A 92 -27.68 41.70 2.33
C ALA A 92 -27.66 43.23 2.20
N PRO A 93 -27.55 44.00 3.30
CA PRO A 93 -27.42 45.44 3.23
C PRO A 93 -26.16 45.84 2.44
N LEU A 94 -26.28 46.89 1.62
CA LEU A 94 -25.13 47.50 0.97
C LEU A 94 -24.28 48.24 2.03
N PRO A 95 -22.94 48.15 1.96
CA PRO A 95 -22.07 48.85 2.90
C PRO A 95 -22.19 50.38 2.82
N ASP A 96 -22.62 50.91 1.67
CA ASP A 96 -22.77 52.35 1.43
C ASP A 96 -24.16 52.92 1.77
N ASP A 97 -25.19 52.07 1.91
CA ASP A 97 -26.59 52.49 2.19
C ASP A 97 -27.37 51.33 2.86
N PRO A 98 -27.65 51.39 4.18
CA PRO A 98 -28.33 50.30 4.90
C PRO A 98 -29.80 50.10 4.51
N THR A 99 -30.40 51.06 3.82
CA THR A 99 -31.77 51.00 3.27
C THR A 99 -31.86 50.30 1.91
N LYS A 100 -30.74 50.08 1.21
CA LYS A 100 -30.72 49.36 -0.06
C LYS A 100 -30.15 47.96 0.13
N THR A 101 -30.94 46.96 -0.21
CA THR A 101 -30.56 45.55 -0.13
C THR A 101 -30.03 45.07 -1.48
N ALA A 102 -28.81 44.53 -1.50
CA ALA A 102 -28.26 43.87 -2.67
C ALA A 102 -28.22 42.36 -2.48
N MET A 103 -28.47 41.60 -3.55
CA MET A 103 -28.35 40.15 -3.52
C MET A 103 -26.88 39.75 -3.53
N LYS A 104 -26.38 39.20 -2.41
CA LYS A 104 -25.03 38.64 -2.33
C LYS A 104 -25.09 37.13 -2.51
N LYS A 105 -24.14 36.58 -3.29
CA LYS A 105 -23.97 35.13 -3.42
C LYS A 105 -23.41 34.57 -2.12
N ALA A 106 -24.10 33.58 -1.57
CA ALA A 106 -23.73 32.86 -0.37
C ALA A 106 -23.63 31.36 -0.67
N TYR A 107 -22.62 30.70 -0.11
CA TYR A 107 -22.33 29.29 -0.35
C TYR A 107 -22.58 28.47 0.91
N TYR A 108 -23.20 27.30 0.75
CA TYR A 108 -23.40 26.28 1.78
C TYR A 108 -23.00 24.90 1.27
N LEU A 109 -22.67 23.98 2.17
CA LEU A 109 -22.31 22.60 1.80
C LEU A 109 -23.55 21.70 1.84
N ALA A 110 -23.69 20.82 0.85
CA ALA A 110 -24.80 19.88 0.77
C ALA A 110 -24.36 18.50 0.29
N CYS A 111 -24.95 17.46 0.88
CA CYS A 111 -24.77 16.08 0.47
C CYS A 111 -25.81 15.69 -0.59
N GLY A 112 -25.35 15.09 -1.70
CA GLY A 112 -26.25 14.55 -2.73
C GLY A 112 -27.02 13.30 -2.30
N PHE A 113 -26.46 12.52 -1.37
CA PHE A 113 -27.02 11.23 -0.93
C PHE A 113 -28.04 11.39 0.21
N CYS A 114 -27.62 11.87 1.38
CA CYS A 114 -28.48 11.96 2.56
C CYS A 114 -29.15 13.33 2.77
N ARG A 115 -28.98 14.27 1.83
CA ARG A 115 -29.54 15.63 1.88
C ARG A 115 -29.12 16.51 3.07
N TRP A 116 -28.18 16.04 3.89
CA TRP A 116 -27.56 16.85 4.95
C TRP A 116 -27.00 18.15 4.39
N THR A 117 -27.19 19.24 5.13
CA THR A 117 -26.64 20.56 4.79
C THR A 117 -25.82 21.15 5.93
N SER A 118 -24.88 22.03 5.59
CA SER A 118 -24.11 22.77 6.62
C SER A 118 -25.00 23.66 7.50
N ARG A 119 -26.21 23.99 7.05
CA ARG A 119 -27.18 24.78 7.81
C ARG A 119 -27.82 23.96 8.93
N ASP A 120 -27.92 22.64 8.79
CA ASP A 120 -28.48 21.74 9.80
C ASP A 120 -27.68 21.78 11.11
N VAL A 121 -26.38 22.06 11.01
CA VAL A 121 -25.44 22.19 12.14
C VAL A 121 -25.10 23.65 12.48
N GLY A 122 -25.85 24.60 11.90
CA GLY A 122 -25.69 26.03 12.19
C GLY A 122 -24.40 26.67 11.65
N MET A 123 -23.73 26.07 10.65
CA MET A 123 -22.56 26.71 10.03
C MET A 123 -23.01 27.85 9.12
N ALA A 124 -22.50 29.05 9.39
CA ALA A 124 -22.81 30.23 8.59
C ALA A 124 -22.26 30.12 7.15
N ASP A 125 -23.12 30.44 6.18
CA ASP A 125 -22.79 30.51 4.77
C ASP A 125 -21.60 31.46 4.50
N LYS A 126 -20.78 31.12 3.50
CA LYS A 126 -19.59 31.90 3.13
C LYS A 126 -19.83 32.69 1.85
N SER A 127 -19.18 33.85 1.73
CA SER A 127 -19.21 34.69 0.51
C SER A 127 -18.34 34.13 -0.63
N VAL A 128 -17.36 33.28 -0.29
CA VAL A 128 -16.44 32.63 -1.25
C VAL A 128 -16.71 31.12 -1.26
N ALA A 129 -16.68 30.52 -2.45
CA ALA A 129 -16.99 29.11 -2.64
C ALA A 129 -15.98 28.15 -1.96
N SER A 130 -14.68 28.49 -1.99
CA SER A 130 -13.60 27.72 -1.37
C SER A 130 -12.72 28.61 -0.48
N GLY A 131 -12.09 28.02 0.55
CA GLY A 131 -11.13 28.68 1.44
C GLY A 131 -11.72 29.34 2.69
N GLY A 132 -13.02 29.65 2.72
CA GLY A 132 -13.69 30.20 3.92
C GLY A 132 -14.21 29.16 4.92
N TRP A 133 -14.12 27.87 4.57
CA TRP A 133 -14.59 26.76 5.40
C TRP A 133 -13.44 26.29 6.29
N GLN A 134 -13.59 26.47 7.60
CA GLN A 134 -12.60 26.07 8.60
C GLN A 134 -13.20 25.03 9.55
N GLU A 135 -12.38 24.06 9.95
CA GLU A 135 -12.75 23.10 10.99
C GLU A 135 -12.55 23.74 12.38
N PRO A 136 -13.39 23.39 13.37
CA PRO A 136 -13.13 23.76 14.75
C PRO A 136 -11.77 23.22 15.22
N GLU A 137 -10.98 24.08 15.88
CA GLU A 137 -9.73 23.66 16.49
C GLU A 137 -10.00 22.82 17.75
N ASN A 138 -9.07 21.91 18.07
CA ASN A 138 -9.19 21.12 19.29
C ASN A 138 -9.05 22.03 20.52
N PRO A 139 -10.02 22.03 21.46
CA PRO A 139 -10.00 22.89 22.65
C PRO A 139 -8.73 22.73 23.50
N HIS A 140 -8.12 21.54 23.50
CA HIS A 140 -6.96 21.21 24.33
C HIS A 140 -5.61 21.44 23.64
N THR A 141 -5.59 22.00 22.41
CA THR A 141 -4.36 22.19 21.62
C THR A 141 -3.28 22.97 22.38
N GLN A 142 -3.64 24.06 23.05
CA GLN A 142 -2.69 24.88 23.81
C GLN A 142 -2.06 24.11 24.98
N ARG A 143 -2.86 23.31 25.69
CA ARG A 143 -2.39 22.48 26.80
C ARG A 143 -1.45 21.38 26.31
N ILE A 144 -1.77 20.75 25.17
CA ILE A 144 -0.92 19.73 24.54
C ILE A 144 0.45 20.33 24.20
N ASN A 145 0.50 21.51 23.58
CA ASN A 145 1.76 22.16 23.23
C ASN A 145 2.62 22.45 24.47
N LYS A 146 2.03 22.97 25.55
CA LYS A 146 2.73 23.20 26.82
C LYS A 146 3.29 21.92 27.43
N LEU A 147 2.51 20.82 27.42
CA LEU A 147 2.96 19.51 27.91
C LEU A 147 4.12 18.97 27.06
N VAL A 148 4.04 19.10 25.74
CA VAL A 148 5.09 18.66 24.82
C VAL A 148 6.39 19.42 25.09
N GLU A 149 6.34 20.74 25.24
CA GLU A 149 7.52 21.56 25.57
C GLU A 149 8.14 21.16 26.91
N TYR A 150 7.31 20.98 27.94
CA TYR A 150 7.76 20.51 29.26
C TYR A 150 8.49 19.17 29.19
N TYR A 151 7.88 18.15 28.58
CA TYR A 151 8.49 16.82 28.49
C TYR A 151 9.70 16.79 27.55
N GLN A 152 9.77 17.65 26.53
CA GLN A 152 10.97 17.80 25.70
C GLN A 152 12.16 18.31 26.52
N GLN A 153 11.96 19.30 27.39
CA GLN A 153 13.01 19.78 28.29
C GLN A 153 13.45 18.70 29.28
N LEU A 154 12.50 17.99 29.89
CA LEU A 154 12.81 16.89 30.81
C LEU A 154 13.59 15.77 30.12
N ALA A 155 13.16 15.35 28.92
CA ALA A 155 13.85 14.35 28.13
C ALA A 155 15.26 14.80 27.71
N HIS A 156 15.45 16.09 27.42
CA HIS A 156 16.76 16.65 27.12
C HIS A 156 17.70 16.58 28.34
N ARG A 157 17.19 16.94 29.53
CA ARG A 157 17.92 16.82 30.80
C ARG A 157 18.30 15.36 31.08
N GLU A 158 17.36 14.42 30.92
CA GLU A 158 17.61 13.00 31.09
C GLU A 158 18.65 12.47 30.09
N LYS A 159 18.59 12.91 28.83
CA LYS A 159 19.57 12.53 27.79
C LYS A 159 20.97 13.00 28.16
N GLN A 160 21.14 14.26 28.57
CA GLN A 160 22.43 14.79 29.01
C GLN A 160 22.99 14.01 30.21
N GLU A 161 22.12 13.67 31.16
CA GLU A 161 22.47 12.89 32.34
C GLU A 161 22.92 11.47 31.98
N ARG A 162 22.19 10.79 31.09
CA ARG A 162 22.52 9.47 30.55
C ARG A 162 23.83 9.49 29.75
N ASP A 163 24.04 10.49 28.90
CA ASP A 163 25.26 10.64 28.11
C ASP A 163 26.47 10.91 29.01
N ARG A 164 26.32 11.75 30.04
CA ARG A 164 27.35 11.98 31.07
C ARG A 164 27.68 10.70 31.82
N LYS A 165 26.68 9.94 32.29
CA LYS A 165 26.88 8.62 32.94
C LYS A 165 27.57 7.63 32.01
N LYS A 166 27.19 7.58 30.72
CA LYS A 166 27.80 6.70 29.71
C LYS A 166 29.26 7.05 29.46
N LEU A 167 29.59 8.35 29.38
CA LEU A 167 30.96 8.84 29.28
C LEU A 167 31.78 8.53 30.53
N ALA A 168 31.22 8.74 31.73
CA ALA A 168 31.87 8.42 33.00
C ALA A 168 32.14 6.91 33.14
N ARG A 169 31.18 6.05 32.77
CA ARG A 169 31.36 4.59 32.76
C ARG A 169 32.40 4.13 31.73
N ARG A 170 32.48 4.78 30.55
CA ARG A 170 33.51 4.51 29.54
C ARG A 170 34.90 4.97 29.99
N ARG A 171 35.00 6.04 30.78
CA ARG A 171 36.23 6.52 31.41
C ARG A 171 36.43 5.82 32.76
N GLN A 172 36.67 4.51 32.73
CA GLN A 172 36.99 3.69 33.89
C GLN A 172 38.43 3.94 34.41
N CYS A 173 38.89 5.19 34.37
CA CYS A 173 40.14 5.62 34.99
C CYS A 173 39.86 6.89 35.80
N MET A 174 39.66 6.65 37.10
CA MET A 174 39.61 7.55 38.25
C MET A 174 38.74 8.81 38.17
N PRO A 175 37.74 8.98 39.06
CA PRO A 175 37.17 10.28 39.31
C PRO A 175 38.29 11.19 39.84
N LEU A 176 38.71 12.17 39.03
CA LEU A 176 39.57 13.29 39.44
C LEU A 176 38.82 14.24 40.40
N ALA A 177 38.10 13.68 41.36
CA ALA A 177 37.59 14.39 42.53
C ALA A 177 38.68 14.52 43.63
N PHE A 178 39.96 14.46 43.25
CA PHE A 178 41.11 14.39 44.15
C PHE A 178 42.14 15.52 43.98
N SER A 179 41.77 16.65 43.35
CA SER A 179 42.67 17.82 43.26
C SER A 179 42.24 19.02 44.12
N GLU A 180 41.10 18.98 44.80
CA GLU A 180 40.62 20.10 45.64
C GLU A 180 41.07 20.06 47.11
N LYS A 181 41.65 18.95 47.59
CA LYS A 181 42.09 18.85 49.01
C LYS A 181 43.58 19.05 49.27
N TYR A 182 44.43 19.09 48.24
CA TYR A 182 45.84 19.42 48.40
C TYR A 182 46.24 20.33 47.25
N GLY A 183 46.30 21.63 47.53
CA GLY A 183 46.63 22.69 46.57
C GLY A 183 48.04 22.56 45.98
N LEU A 184 48.21 21.63 45.04
CA LEU A 184 49.35 21.61 44.11
C LEU A 184 48.86 21.96 42.72
N GLY A 185 48.62 23.26 42.54
CA GLY A 185 48.78 23.87 41.23
C GLY A 185 50.23 23.74 40.77
N THR A 186 50.42 23.80 39.45
CA THR A 186 51.71 24.00 38.76
C THR A 186 52.76 22.90 38.96
N ARG A 187 52.76 21.93 38.03
CA ARG A 187 53.94 21.53 37.22
C ARG A 187 53.66 20.20 36.55
N LEU A 188 53.20 20.25 35.29
CA LEU A 188 53.55 19.32 34.22
C LEU A 188 52.87 19.80 32.92
N GLN A 189 53.14 21.05 32.56
CA GLN A 189 52.88 21.56 31.22
C GLN A 189 54.12 21.24 30.38
N ARG A 190 54.20 20.01 29.87
CA ARG A 190 55.10 19.69 28.77
C ARG A 190 54.25 19.44 27.53
N GLN A 191 54.24 20.46 26.68
CA GLN A 191 53.60 20.46 25.37
C GLN A 191 54.09 19.26 24.54
N ARG A 192 53.15 18.41 24.11
CA ARG A 192 53.26 17.69 22.84
C ARG A 192 52.26 18.31 21.87
N SER A 193 52.80 18.95 20.85
CA SER A 193 52.11 19.45 19.68
C SER A 193 51.46 18.29 18.92
N GLY A 194 50.17 18.40 18.60
CA GLY A 194 49.52 17.54 17.61
C GLY A 194 48.22 16.81 18.01
N ALA A 195 47.68 17.00 19.22
CA ALA A 195 46.36 16.46 19.57
C ALA A 195 45.37 17.60 19.84
N PRO A 196 44.19 17.65 19.18
CA PRO A 196 43.24 18.72 19.40
C PRO A 196 42.67 18.61 20.82
N ILE A 197 42.71 19.72 21.56
CA ILE A 197 42.29 19.89 22.96
C ILE A 197 40.75 19.88 23.10
N SER A 198 40.04 19.20 22.20
CA SER A 198 38.57 19.25 22.10
C SER A 198 37.87 18.25 23.05
N SER A 199 38.62 17.42 23.78
CA SER A 199 38.07 16.33 24.61
C SER A 199 38.02 16.60 26.12
N LEU A 200 38.43 17.80 26.57
CA LEU A 200 38.37 18.24 27.97
C LEU A 200 37.36 19.37 28.26
N ALA A 201 36.75 19.97 27.22
CA ALA A 201 35.71 20.99 27.40
C ALA A 201 34.34 20.44 27.86
N GLY A 202 34.21 19.12 28.07
CA GLY A 202 32.96 18.47 28.48
C GLY A 202 32.73 18.37 30.00
N LEU A 203 33.62 18.92 30.84
CA LEU A 203 33.51 18.80 32.30
C LEU A 203 33.48 20.14 33.05
N SER A 204 33.59 21.28 32.35
CA SER A 204 33.24 22.57 32.95
C SER A 204 31.78 22.85 32.62
N LEU A 205 30.90 22.27 33.43
CA LEU A 205 29.58 22.84 33.64
C LEU A 205 29.83 24.26 34.13
N LYS A 206 29.68 25.25 33.25
CA LYS A 206 29.13 26.52 33.71
C LYS A 206 27.83 26.13 34.40
N GLU A 207 27.80 26.28 35.71
CA GLU A 207 26.56 26.24 36.48
C GLU A 207 25.56 27.17 35.78
N GLY A 208 24.42 26.57 35.41
CA GLY A 208 23.22 27.18 34.86
C GLY A 208 23.36 28.56 34.23
N GLU A 209 23.50 28.61 32.91
CA GLU A 209 22.55 29.50 32.22
C GLU A 209 21.18 28.84 32.43
N ASP A 210 20.42 29.42 33.36
CA ASP A 210 19.04 29.05 33.68
C ASP A 210 18.23 28.96 32.39
N GLN A 211 18.20 27.77 31.78
CA GLN A 211 17.12 27.41 30.88
C GLN A 211 15.88 27.44 31.75
N LYS A 212 15.12 28.54 31.65
CA LYS A 212 13.84 28.78 32.35
C LYS A 212 13.13 27.44 32.53
N GLU A 213 13.12 26.94 33.76
CA GLU A 213 12.42 25.69 34.05
C GLU A 213 10.95 25.92 33.74
N ILE A 214 10.43 25.27 32.71
CA ILE A 214 9.00 25.31 32.42
C ILE A 214 8.34 24.48 33.52
N THR A 215 7.75 25.15 34.51
CA THR A 215 6.91 24.46 35.50
C THR A 215 5.50 24.38 34.93
N ILE A 216 4.99 23.15 34.78
CA ILE A 216 3.60 22.91 34.41
C ILE A 216 2.79 22.50 35.65
N GLU A 217 1.66 23.16 35.86
CA GLU A 217 0.74 22.78 36.92
C GLU A 217 0.00 21.48 36.54
N PRO A 218 -0.03 20.48 37.43
CA PRO A 218 -0.77 19.24 37.17
C PRO A 218 -2.26 19.52 37.04
N ALA A 219 -2.98 18.62 36.35
CA ALA A 219 -4.44 18.72 36.28
C ALA A 219 -5.03 18.65 37.69
N GLN A 220 -5.89 19.62 38.04
CA GLN A 220 -6.66 19.54 39.28
C GLN A 220 -7.68 18.40 39.14
N ALA A 221 -7.62 17.45 40.07
CA ALA A 221 -8.65 16.42 40.17
C ALA A 221 -9.91 17.04 40.78
N LEU A 222 -11.05 16.84 40.14
CA LEU A 222 -12.35 17.19 40.70
C LEU A 222 -12.77 16.11 41.69
N GLU A 223 -13.29 16.50 42.85
CA GLU A 223 -13.80 15.57 43.87
C GLU A 223 -15.09 14.88 43.41
N GLU A 224 -15.93 15.61 42.67
CA GLU A 224 -17.18 15.13 42.09
C GLU A 224 -17.26 15.56 40.62
N VAL A 225 -17.61 14.62 39.74
CA VAL A 225 -17.81 14.86 38.31
C VAL A 225 -19.25 15.27 38.08
N GLU A 226 -19.49 16.16 37.11
CA GLU A 226 -20.84 16.58 36.73
C GLU A 226 -21.78 15.36 36.55
N PRO A 227 -22.89 15.29 37.29
CA PRO A 227 -23.83 14.19 37.18
C PRO A 227 -24.55 14.24 35.82
N LEU A 228 -25.14 13.11 35.43
CA LEU A 228 -25.94 13.06 34.22
C LEU A 228 -27.13 14.05 34.32
N PRO A 229 -27.38 14.89 33.31
CA PRO A 229 -28.50 15.82 33.33
C PRO A 229 -29.84 15.12 33.55
N GLU A 230 -30.71 15.72 34.38
CA GLU A 230 -32.02 15.15 34.73
C GLU A 230 -32.93 14.93 33.51
N ASP A 231 -32.75 15.74 32.47
CA ASP A 231 -33.44 15.64 31.18
C ASP A 231 -33.31 14.26 30.53
N CYS A 232 -32.20 13.54 30.79
CA CYS A 232 -31.97 12.22 30.20
C CYS A 232 -32.94 11.15 30.72
N TYR A 233 -33.58 11.33 31.88
CA TYR A 233 -34.45 10.32 32.48
C TYR A 233 -35.90 10.38 31.96
N THR A 234 -36.41 11.57 31.66
CA THR A 234 -37.83 11.79 31.35
C THR A 234 -38.09 12.17 29.89
N ARG A 235 -37.06 12.64 29.16
CA ARG A 235 -37.21 13.10 27.76
C ARG A 235 -37.22 11.92 26.78
N PRO A 236 -38.18 11.85 25.84
CA PRO A 236 -38.13 10.88 24.75
C PRO A 236 -36.96 11.17 23.81
N ILE A 237 -36.21 10.12 23.44
CA ILE A 237 -35.00 10.23 22.63
C ILE A 237 -35.34 10.08 21.14
N SER A 238 -34.94 11.05 20.33
CA SER A 238 -35.00 11.01 18.87
C SER A 238 -33.70 10.46 18.30
N LEU A 239 -33.75 9.30 17.64
CA LEU A 239 -32.54 8.65 17.07
C LEU A 239 -31.79 9.53 16.04
N PRO A 240 -32.45 10.33 15.18
CA PRO A 240 -31.75 11.24 14.26
C PRO A 240 -30.97 12.37 14.95
N GLU A 241 -31.32 12.73 16.18
CA GLU A 241 -30.64 13.80 16.94
C GLU A 241 -29.32 13.31 17.56
N VAL A 242 -29.19 12.01 17.79
CA VAL A 242 -27.99 11.40 18.35
C VAL A 242 -27.10 10.83 17.26
N THR A 243 -25.79 11.02 17.41
CA THR A 243 -24.82 10.51 16.44
C THR A 243 -24.52 9.04 16.68
N THR A 244 -24.37 8.27 15.60
CA THR A 244 -23.94 6.86 15.66
C THR A 244 -22.44 6.76 16.00
N LEU A 245 -22.02 5.61 16.53
CA LEU A 245 -20.61 5.35 16.88
C LEU A 245 -19.67 5.62 15.70
N ARG A 246 -20.03 5.16 14.49
CA ARG A 246 -19.21 5.35 13.29
C ARG A 246 -19.04 6.84 12.98
N GLN A 247 -20.08 7.66 13.13
CA GLN A 247 -20.01 9.11 12.89
C GLN A 247 -19.12 9.80 13.93
N ARG A 248 -19.23 9.43 15.21
CA ARG A 248 -18.37 9.96 16.29
C ARG A 248 -16.89 9.67 16.05
N LEU A 249 -16.56 8.43 15.66
CA LEU A 249 -15.19 8.01 15.43
C LEU A 249 -14.54 8.66 14.20
N LEU A 250 -15.32 9.21 13.27
CA LEU A 250 -14.77 10.03 12.18
C LEU A 250 -14.26 11.38 12.66
N GLN A 251 -14.71 11.84 13.82
CA GLN A 251 -14.29 13.07 14.47
C GLN A 251 -13.72 12.77 15.87
N PRO A 252 -12.55 12.11 15.94
CA PRO A 252 -11.96 11.65 17.18
C PRO A 252 -11.50 12.80 18.08
N ASP A 253 -11.35 14.01 17.56
CA ASP A 253 -10.85 15.16 18.31
C ASP A 253 -11.80 15.59 19.45
N PHE A 254 -13.12 15.42 19.27
CA PHE A 254 -14.13 15.78 20.28
C PHE A 254 -15.38 14.88 20.33
N GLN A 255 -15.57 13.96 19.38
CA GLN A 255 -16.59 12.90 19.38
C GLN A 255 -18.00 13.37 19.81
N PRO A 256 -18.65 14.24 19.02
CA PRO A 256 -19.90 14.90 19.42
C PRO A 256 -21.04 13.90 19.59
N ALA A 257 -21.77 13.96 20.70
CA ALA A 257 -22.91 13.08 20.95
C ALA A 257 -24.17 13.48 20.17
N GLY A 258 -24.36 14.79 19.94
CA GLY A 258 -25.49 15.36 19.21
C GLY A 258 -25.16 15.68 17.75
N ALA A 259 -26.15 15.53 16.87
CA ALA A 259 -26.01 15.78 15.44
C ALA A 259 -25.72 17.25 15.10
N SER A 260 -26.16 18.19 15.93
CA SER A 260 -25.91 19.63 15.77
C SER A 260 -24.43 20.00 15.89
N GLN A 261 -23.65 19.22 16.63
CA GLN A 261 -22.21 19.43 16.83
C GLN A 261 -21.36 18.64 15.82
N LEU A 262 -22.01 17.94 14.88
CA LEU A 262 -21.34 17.08 13.92
C LEU A 262 -20.87 17.89 12.70
N HIS A 263 -19.66 18.42 12.78
CA HIS A 263 -19.09 19.24 11.71
C HIS A 263 -18.53 18.38 10.56
N PRO A 264 -18.63 18.84 9.30
CA PRO A 264 -18.01 18.17 8.17
C PRO A 264 -16.49 18.23 8.29
N ARG A 265 -15.82 17.14 7.91
CA ARG A 265 -14.35 17.08 7.88
C ARG A 265 -13.82 17.12 6.47
N HIS A 266 -12.62 17.66 6.31
CA HIS A 266 -11.88 17.64 5.06
C HIS A 266 -11.69 16.21 4.56
N LYS A 267 -11.77 16.03 3.24
CA LYS A 267 -11.72 14.73 2.59
C LYS A 267 -10.36 14.06 2.77
N HIS A 268 -10.35 12.76 3.07
CA HIS A 268 -9.11 12.00 3.24
C HIS A 268 -8.38 11.83 1.90
N LEU A 269 -7.07 12.11 1.88
CA LEU A 269 -6.24 11.86 0.70
C LEU A 269 -5.98 10.37 0.53
N LEU A 270 -5.91 9.92 -0.71
CA LEU A 270 -5.41 8.60 -1.07
C LEU A 270 -3.92 8.70 -1.45
N MET A 271 -3.25 7.55 -1.50
CA MET A 271 -1.85 7.47 -1.89
C MET A 271 -1.68 6.58 -3.12
N LYS A 272 -0.73 6.95 -3.98
CA LYS A 272 -0.20 6.05 -5.02
C LYS A 272 0.97 5.27 -4.42
N ARG A 273 0.92 3.95 -4.58
CA ARG A 273 1.94 3.02 -4.09
C ARG A 273 2.96 2.75 -5.19
N SER A 274 4.24 2.80 -4.83
CA SER A 274 5.34 2.26 -5.62
C SER A 274 5.83 0.98 -4.95
N LEU A 275 6.25 -0.01 -5.74
CA LEU A 275 6.65 -1.32 -5.25
C LEU A 275 8.11 -1.59 -5.60
N ARG A 276 8.88 -2.08 -4.63
CA ARG A 276 10.27 -2.49 -4.82
C ARG A 276 10.50 -3.93 -4.40
N CYS A 277 11.41 -4.59 -5.10
CA CYS A 277 11.84 -5.93 -4.73
C CYS A 277 12.70 -5.87 -3.46
N ARG A 278 12.41 -6.70 -2.45
CA ARG A 278 13.23 -6.75 -1.23
C ARG A 278 14.64 -7.31 -1.42
N LYS A 279 14.85 -8.20 -2.41
CA LYS A 279 16.17 -8.82 -2.65
C LYS A 279 17.15 -7.91 -3.38
N CYS A 280 16.68 -7.18 -4.40
CA CYS A 280 17.56 -6.39 -5.26
C CYS A 280 17.23 -4.87 -5.26
N GLU A 281 16.25 -4.43 -4.47
CA GLU A 281 15.83 -3.02 -4.31
C GLU A 281 15.36 -2.29 -5.58
N HIS A 282 15.25 -3.01 -6.70
CA HIS A 282 14.76 -2.47 -7.95
C HIS A 282 13.23 -2.27 -7.92
N ASN A 283 12.78 -1.22 -8.62
CA ASN A 283 11.37 -0.89 -8.76
C ASN A 283 10.67 -1.93 -9.64
N LEU A 284 9.56 -2.48 -9.13
CA LEU A 284 8.68 -3.41 -9.84
C LEU A 284 7.49 -2.68 -10.43
N SER A 285 6.92 -1.73 -9.70
CA SER A 285 5.79 -0.92 -10.16
C SER A 285 5.97 0.50 -9.71
N LYS A 286 5.87 1.44 -10.65
CA LYS A 286 5.85 2.88 -10.39
C LYS A 286 4.78 3.53 -11.26
N PRO A 287 3.63 3.91 -10.68
CA PRO A 287 2.60 4.68 -11.38
C PRO A 287 3.10 6.05 -11.85
N GLU A 288 2.44 6.65 -12.84
CA GLU A 288 2.65 8.06 -13.13
C GLU A 288 2.07 8.96 -12.03
N PHE A 289 2.66 10.14 -11.89
CA PHE A 289 2.30 11.13 -10.88
C PHE A 289 0.88 11.70 -11.08
N ASN A 290 0.42 11.84 -12.32
CA ASN A 290 -0.90 12.41 -12.61
C ASN A 290 -2.02 11.49 -12.06
N PRO A 291 -2.91 11.96 -11.15
CA PRO A 291 -3.98 11.14 -10.58
C PRO A 291 -4.98 10.58 -11.60
N THR A 292 -5.18 11.25 -12.73
CA THR A 292 -6.08 10.81 -13.81
C THR A 292 -5.46 9.75 -14.73
N SER A 293 -4.13 9.58 -14.68
CA SER A 293 -3.42 8.65 -15.54
C SER A 293 -3.50 7.23 -15.01
N ILE A 294 -3.81 6.29 -15.91
CA ILE A 294 -3.74 4.84 -15.70
C ILE A 294 -2.38 4.25 -16.10
N LYS A 295 -1.47 5.09 -16.62
CA LYS A 295 -0.16 4.66 -17.11
C LYS A 295 0.82 4.46 -15.95
N PHE A 296 1.79 3.59 -16.19
CA PHE A 296 2.88 3.31 -15.29
C PHE A 296 4.19 3.74 -15.93
N LYS A 297 5.04 4.41 -15.16
CA LYS A 297 6.42 4.69 -15.55
C LYS A 297 7.25 3.41 -15.57
N ILE A 298 6.98 2.50 -14.63
CA ILE A 298 7.59 1.17 -14.56
C ILE A 298 6.47 0.18 -14.24
N GLN A 299 6.34 -0.87 -15.04
CA GLN A 299 5.32 -1.91 -14.84
C GLN A 299 5.91 -3.29 -15.10
N LEU A 300 6.32 -3.98 -14.03
CA LEU A 300 6.84 -5.34 -14.08
C LEU A 300 5.84 -6.36 -13.52
N VAL A 301 4.65 -6.40 -14.13
CA VAL A 301 3.59 -7.35 -13.75
C VAL A 301 3.90 -8.73 -14.34
N ALA A 302 3.65 -9.79 -13.58
CA ALA A 302 4.03 -11.15 -13.95
C ALA A 302 3.35 -11.64 -15.25
N VAL A 303 2.10 -11.26 -15.48
CA VAL A 303 1.33 -11.59 -16.71
C VAL A 303 2.02 -11.11 -17.99
N SER A 304 2.89 -10.11 -17.90
CA SER A 304 3.62 -9.58 -19.07
C SER A 304 4.91 -10.34 -19.38
N TYR A 305 5.33 -11.28 -18.53
CA TYR A 305 6.61 -11.99 -18.67
C TYR A 305 6.49 -13.51 -18.58
N ILE A 306 5.57 -14.01 -17.76
CA ILE A 306 5.40 -15.44 -17.48
C ILE A 306 4.21 -15.96 -18.28
N PRO A 307 4.34 -17.13 -18.95
CA PRO A 307 3.24 -17.80 -19.63
C PRO A 307 2.03 -18.01 -18.70
N GLU A 308 0.88 -17.50 -19.12
CA GLU A 308 -0.35 -17.56 -18.33
C GLU A 308 -1.12 -18.86 -18.63
N VAL A 309 -1.38 -19.64 -17.58
CA VAL A 309 -2.29 -20.80 -17.64
C VAL A 309 -3.70 -20.38 -17.27
N ARG A 310 -4.67 -20.81 -18.07
CA ARG A 310 -6.10 -20.69 -17.76
C ARG A 310 -6.82 -22.00 -18.01
N ILE A 311 -7.90 -22.21 -17.29
CA ILE A 311 -8.78 -23.36 -17.48
C ILE A 311 -9.83 -22.98 -18.53
N MET A 312 -9.93 -23.73 -19.62
CA MET A 312 -10.94 -23.51 -20.65
C MET A 312 -12.21 -24.30 -20.35
N SER A 313 -12.07 -25.61 -20.16
CA SER A 313 -13.20 -26.51 -19.88
C SER A 313 -12.81 -27.57 -18.87
N ILE A 314 -13.73 -27.81 -17.93
CA ILE A 314 -13.60 -28.80 -16.87
C ILE A 314 -14.65 -29.89 -17.15
N PRO A 315 -14.26 -31.16 -17.32
CA PRO A 315 -15.19 -32.27 -17.43
C PRO A 315 -15.81 -32.60 -16.06
N ASN A 316 -16.80 -33.49 -16.04
CA ASN A 316 -17.32 -34.03 -14.78
C ASN A 316 -16.26 -34.89 -14.10
N LEU A 317 -15.70 -34.40 -12.99
CA LEU A 317 -14.68 -35.09 -12.21
C LEU A 317 -15.35 -36.18 -11.36
N ARG A 318 -14.88 -37.42 -11.47
CA ARG A 318 -15.36 -38.55 -10.67
C ARG A 318 -14.22 -39.19 -9.92
N PHE A 319 -14.50 -39.67 -8.71
CA PHE A 319 -13.51 -40.33 -7.85
C PHE A 319 -12.79 -41.47 -8.59
N VAL A 320 -11.45 -41.45 -8.55
CA VAL A 320 -10.54 -42.46 -9.16
C VAL A 320 -10.72 -42.63 -10.68
N LYS A 321 -11.47 -41.76 -11.35
CA LYS A 321 -11.64 -41.79 -12.81
C LYS A 321 -10.79 -40.73 -13.48
N GLU A 322 -10.05 -41.16 -14.51
CA GLU A 322 -9.28 -40.28 -15.36
C GLU A 322 -10.21 -39.32 -16.12
N SER A 323 -9.97 -38.03 -15.95
CA SER A 323 -10.72 -36.96 -16.60
C SER A 323 -9.76 -36.02 -17.34
N GLN A 324 -10.07 -35.69 -18.60
CA GLN A 324 -9.25 -34.78 -19.41
C GLN A 324 -9.70 -33.33 -19.24
N VAL A 325 -8.85 -32.50 -18.65
CA VAL A 325 -9.09 -31.06 -18.48
C VAL A 325 -8.39 -30.30 -19.62
N LEU A 326 -9.10 -29.36 -20.25
CA LEU A 326 -8.53 -28.50 -21.28
C LEU A 326 -8.02 -27.21 -20.66
N LEU A 327 -6.71 -27.00 -20.76
CA LEU A 327 -6.05 -25.78 -20.32
C LEU A 327 -5.58 -24.97 -21.51
N THR A 328 -5.45 -23.67 -21.33
CA THR A 328 -4.79 -22.80 -22.31
C THR A 328 -3.53 -22.21 -21.72
N LEU A 329 -2.46 -22.20 -22.52
CA LEU A 329 -1.20 -21.53 -22.20
C LEU A 329 -0.99 -20.38 -23.18
N THR A 330 -0.78 -19.18 -22.66
CA THR A 330 -0.61 -17.96 -23.47
C THR A 330 0.77 -17.38 -23.26
N ASN A 331 1.50 -17.16 -24.35
CA ASN A 331 2.81 -16.51 -24.31
C ASN A 331 2.67 -14.97 -24.33
N PRO A 332 3.14 -14.25 -23.30
CA PRO A 332 3.07 -12.80 -23.30
C PRO A 332 4.20 -12.11 -24.09
N VAL A 333 5.30 -12.80 -24.41
CA VAL A 333 6.48 -12.21 -25.03
C VAL A 333 6.49 -12.39 -26.55
N GLU A 334 7.17 -11.49 -27.27
CA GLU A 334 7.27 -11.49 -28.74
C GLU A 334 8.14 -12.62 -29.30
N ASN A 335 9.00 -13.22 -28.48
CA ASN A 335 9.84 -14.34 -28.88
C ASN A 335 9.12 -15.67 -28.70
N ILE A 336 9.51 -16.67 -29.50
CA ILE A 336 9.10 -18.07 -29.30
C ILE A 336 9.57 -18.53 -27.91
N THR A 337 8.69 -19.21 -27.18
CA THR A 337 8.95 -19.70 -25.81
C THR A 337 8.76 -21.21 -25.75
N HIS A 338 9.75 -21.89 -25.23
CA HIS A 338 9.77 -23.33 -24.99
C HIS A 338 9.29 -23.62 -23.57
N VAL A 339 8.30 -24.50 -23.43
CA VAL A 339 7.68 -24.83 -22.15
C VAL A 339 7.67 -26.33 -21.92
N SER A 340 8.23 -26.77 -20.80
CA SER A 340 8.14 -28.13 -20.30
C SER A 340 7.27 -28.19 -19.05
N LEU A 341 6.43 -29.23 -18.96
CA LEU A 341 5.56 -29.48 -17.83
C LEU A 341 6.07 -30.68 -17.05
N ALA A 342 6.07 -30.58 -15.71
CA ALA A 342 6.44 -31.68 -14.84
C ALA A 342 5.39 -31.84 -13.72
N ALA A 343 5.01 -33.07 -13.41
CA ALA A 343 4.20 -33.35 -12.23
C ALA A 343 5.01 -33.07 -10.96
N CYS A 344 4.34 -32.73 -9.85
CA CYS A 344 4.99 -32.66 -8.55
C CYS A 344 5.31 -34.08 -8.05
N GLU A 345 6.45 -34.24 -7.39
CA GLU A 345 6.86 -35.52 -6.78
C GLU A 345 6.09 -35.72 -5.47
N GLU A 346 5.88 -36.97 -5.04
CA GLU A 346 5.05 -37.30 -3.86
C GLU A 346 5.60 -36.70 -2.54
N ASP A 347 6.90 -36.39 -2.48
CA ASP A 347 7.57 -35.75 -1.33
C ASP A 347 7.80 -34.24 -1.50
N ASP A 348 7.22 -33.60 -2.52
CA ASP A 348 7.41 -32.15 -2.73
C ASP A 348 6.77 -31.37 -1.56
N PRO A 349 7.56 -30.59 -0.77
CA PRO A 349 7.03 -29.84 0.36
C PRO A 349 6.13 -28.67 -0.06
N ASP A 350 6.04 -28.41 -1.36
CA ASP A 350 5.21 -27.37 -1.97
C ASP A 350 3.84 -27.91 -2.41
N ASP A 351 3.65 -29.24 -2.44
CA ASP A 351 2.39 -29.87 -2.87
C ASP A 351 1.43 -30.18 -1.71
N ILE A 352 1.19 -29.18 -0.87
CA ILE A 352 0.42 -29.33 0.37
C ILE A 352 -1.09 -29.54 0.09
N ASN A 353 -1.58 -28.98 -1.02
CA ASN A 353 -3.00 -28.85 -1.29
C ASN A 353 -3.52 -29.81 -2.35
N SER A 354 -2.68 -30.63 -3.00
CA SER A 354 -3.17 -31.49 -4.09
C SER A 354 -4.07 -32.59 -3.55
N THR A 355 -5.22 -32.76 -4.20
CA THR A 355 -6.20 -33.82 -3.92
C THR A 355 -6.29 -34.81 -5.10
N ALA A 356 -5.55 -34.56 -6.18
CA ALA A 356 -5.60 -35.35 -7.40
C ALA A 356 -4.22 -35.53 -8.05
N LYS A 357 -4.01 -36.72 -8.61
CA LYS A 357 -2.83 -37.02 -9.41
C LYS A 357 -2.99 -36.43 -10.81
N VAL A 358 -1.90 -35.85 -11.32
CA VAL A 358 -1.86 -35.16 -12.60
C VAL A 358 -0.90 -35.89 -13.53
N ILE A 359 -1.34 -36.14 -14.75
CA ILE A 359 -0.48 -36.63 -15.82
C ILE A 359 -0.37 -35.50 -16.83
N VAL A 360 0.80 -34.89 -16.86
CA VAL A 360 1.18 -33.82 -17.79
C VAL A 360 1.87 -34.41 -19.01
N PRO A 361 1.80 -33.75 -20.19
CA PRO A 361 2.54 -34.19 -21.36
C PRO A 361 4.06 -34.12 -21.13
N SER A 362 4.77 -35.15 -21.58
CA SER A 362 6.25 -35.24 -21.47
C SER A 362 6.98 -34.48 -22.58
N LYS A 363 6.29 -34.14 -23.68
CA LYS A 363 6.84 -33.38 -24.80
C LYS A 363 6.90 -31.89 -24.46
N GLU A 364 7.94 -31.23 -24.96
CA GLU A 364 8.08 -29.78 -24.87
C GLU A 364 7.05 -29.08 -25.77
N LEU A 365 6.38 -28.07 -25.22
CA LEU A 365 5.40 -27.25 -25.92
C LEU A 365 6.08 -25.98 -26.40
N VAL A 366 5.95 -25.68 -27.70
CA VAL A 366 6.52 -24.46 -28.29
C VAL A 366 5.42 -23.43 -28.51
N LEU A 367 5.51 -22.29 -27.83
CA LEU A 367 4.58 -21.19 -27.95
C LEU A 367 5.07 -20.18 -28.98
N ALA A 368 4.19 -19.76 -29.88
CA ALA A 368 4.47 -18.66 -30.79
C ALA A 368 4.67 -17.35 -30.01
N GLY A 369 5.50 -16.48 -30.57
CA GLY A 369 5.67 -15.12 -30.07
C GLY A 369 4.38 -14.31 -30.16
N LYS A 370 4.16 -13.41 -29.21
CA LYS A 370 3.08 -12.44 -29.27
C LYS A 370 3.32 -11.45 -30.40
N ASP A 371 2.49 -11.52 -31.44
CA ASP A 371 2.46 -10.53 -32.51
C ASP A 371 1.26 -9.59 -32.29
N ALA A 372 1.55 -8.33 -31.99
CA ALA A 372 0.53 -7.30 -31.78
C ALA A 372 -0.19 -6.88 -33.08
N ALA A 373 0.42 -7.12 -34.25
CA ALA A 373 -0.17 -6.82 -35.55
C ALA A 373 -1.11 -7.95 -36.03
N ALA A 374 -0.78 -9.20 -35.71
CA ALA A 374 -1.59 -10.37 -36.08
C ALA A 374 -2.99 -10.40 -35.45
N GLU A 375 -3.24 -9.66 -34.36
CA GLU A 375 -4.60 -9.51 -33.80
C GLU A 375 -5.57 -8.75 -34.75
N TYR A 376 -5.02 -8.00 -35.72
CA TYR A 376 -5.78 -7.20 -36.70
C TYR A 376 -5.72 -7.77 -38.12
N ASP A 377 -4.91 -8.81 -38.34
CA ASP A 377 -4.72 -9.43 -39.64
C ASP A 377 -5.32 -10.84 -39.64
N GLU A 378 -6.57 -10.95 -40.12
CA GLU A 378 -7.28 -12.23 -40.26
C GLU A 378 -6.63 -13.16 -41.32
N LEU A 379 -5.63 -12.66 -42.06
CA LEU A 379 -4.91 -13.38 -43.13
C LEU A 379 -3.50 -13.82 -42.74
N ALA A 380 -3.06 -13.59 -41.49
CA ALA A 380 -1.75 -14.03 -41.04
C ALA A 380 -1.63 -15.57 -41.13
N GLU A 381 -0.64 -16.05 -41.89
CA GLU A 381 -0.38 -17.48 -42.03
C GLU A 381 -0.08 -18.10 -40.66
N PRO A 382 -0.74 -19.21 -40.29
CA PRO A 382 -0.39 -19.93 -39.07
C PRO A 382 1.05 -20.42 -39.20
N GLN A 383 1.90 -20.07 -38.23
CA GLN A 383 3.22 -20.67 -38.13
C GLN A 383 3.09 -22.19 -38.03
N ASP A 384 3.77 -22.91 -38.92
CA ASP A 384 3.75 -24.37 -38.94
C ASP A 384 4.49 -24.93 -37.72
N PHE A 385 3.73 -25.36 -36.72
CA PHE A 385 4.23 -26.14 -35.60
C PHE A 385 3.78 -27.59 -35.76
N GLN A 386 4.70 -28.54 -35.57
CA GLN A 386 4.37 -29.96 -35.50
C GLN A 386 3.77 -30.28 -34.12
N ASP A 387 2.48 -29.97 -33.97
CA ASP A 387 1.74 -30.24 -32.75
C ASP A 387 1.24 -31.70 -32.72
N ASP A 388 1.32 -32.34 -31.56
CA ASP A 388 0.75 -33.67 -31.34
C ASP A 388 -0.76 -33.54 -31.05
N PRO A 389 -1.65 -34.09 -31.89
CA PRO A 389 -3.09 -33.92 -31.74
C PRO A 389 -3.66 -34.54 -30.46
N ASP A 390 -2.95 -35.50 -29.84
CA ASP A 390 -3.36 -36.11 -28.58
C ASP A 390 -3.06 -35.21 -27.36
N VAL A 391 -2.14 -34.25 -27.53
CA VAL A 391 -1.70 -33.33 -26.47
C VAL A 391 -2.25 -31.93 -26.68
N VAL A 392 -2.19 -31.43 -27.91
CA VAL A 392 -2.57 -30.06 -28.28
C VAL A 392 -3.94 -30.10 -28.97
N ALA A 393 -4.93 -29.50 -28.33
CA ALA A 393 -6.30 -29.44 -28.83
C ALA A 393 -6.47 -28.41 -29.95
N PHE A 394 -5.85 -27.24 -29.78
CA PHE A 394 -5.88 -26.17 -30.77
C PHE A 394 -4.72 -25.21 -30.55
N ARG A 395 -4.31 -24.52 -31.62
CA ARG A 395 -3.38 -23.39 -31.59
C ARG A 395 -4.08 -22.17 -32.18
N LYS A 396 -3.98 -21.03 -31.51
CA LYS A 396 -4.51 -19.75 -32.01
C LYS A 396 -3.56 -18.63 -31.62
N SER A 397 -2.89 -18.05 -32.62
CA SER A 397 -1.88 -17.00 -32.42
C SER A 397 -0.83 -17.43 -31.38
N ASN A 398 -0.58 -16.63 -30.35
CA ASN A 398 0.35 -16.89 -29.24
C ASN A 398 -0.21 -17.79 -28.12
N LYS A 399 -1.31 -18.51 -28.37
CA LYS A 399 -2.00 -19.36 -27.39
C LYS A 399 -2.16 -20.78 -27.90
N ILE A 400 -1.92 -21.74 -27.02
CA ILE A 400 -2.22 -23.16 -27.25
C ILE A 400 -3.23 -23.65 -26.23
N GLY A 401 -4.14 -24.52 -26.67
CA GLY A 401 -4.98 -25.34 -25.82
C GLY A 401 -4.37 -26.74 -25.72
N PHE A 402 -4.17 -27.26 -24.52
CA PHE A 402 -3.60 -28.59 -24.30
C PHE A 402 -4.36 -29.36 -23.22
N PHE A 403 -4.35 -30.67 -23.33
CA PHE A 403 -5.02 -31.55 -22.38
C PHE A 403 -4.08 -31.98 -21.26
N ILE A 404 -4.59 -31.97 -20.03
CA ILE A 404 -4.00 -32.68 -18.90
C ILE A 404 -4.98 -33.73 -18.40
N LYS A 405 -4.46 -34.84 -17.91
CA LYS A 405 -5.28 -35.90 -17.31
C LYS A 405 -5.20 -35.78 -15.80
N VAL A 406 -6.36 -35.76 -15.16
CA VAL A 406 -6.50 -35.60 -13.70
C VAL A 406 -7.24 -36.81 -13.15
N ILE A 407 -6.71 -37.37 -12.06
CA ILE A 407 -7.29 -38.50 -11.33
C ILE A 407 -7.50 -38.06 -9.88
N PRO A 408 -8.74 -37.73 -9.48
CA PRO A 408 -9.06 -37.41 -8.09
C PRO A 408 -8.80 -38.60 -7.16
N GLN A 409 -8.06 -38.38 -6.07
CA GLN A 409 -7.66 -39.43 -5.13
C GLN A 409 -8.41 -39.39 -3.79
N LYS A 410 -9.07 -38.28 -3.48
CA LYS A 410 -9.85 -38.11 -2.24
C LYS A 410 -11.34 -38.11 -2.56
N GLU A 411 -12.11 -38.85 -1.76
CA GLU A 411 -13.57 -39.02 -1.89
C GLU A 411 -14.36 -37.95 -1.13
N GLU A 412 -13.69 -37.19 -0.27
CA GLU A 412 -14.32 -36.08 0.47
C GLU A 412 -14.95 -35.06 -0.49
N ASP A 413 -16.07 -34.43 -0.09
CA ASP A 413 -16.79 -33.34 -0.79
C ASP A 413 -15.94 -32.04 -0.96
N ALA A 414 -14.62 -32.16 -0.90
CA ALA A 414 -13.68 -31.09 -1.09
C ALA A 414 -13.43 -30.81 -2.59
N ASP A 415 -13.13 -29.56 -2.90
CA ASP A 415 -12.72 -29.16 -4.24
C ASP A 415 -11.50 -29.95 -4.72
N VAL A 416 -11.55 -30.39 -5.98
CA VAL A 416 -10.42 -31.04 -6.65
C VAL A 416 -9.36 -29.99 -6.99
N THR A 417 -8.19 -30.15 -6.40
CA THR A 417 -7.04 -29.26 -6.55
C THR A 417 -5.84 -30.05 -7.06
N VAL A 418 -5.11 -29.42 -7.96
CA VAL A 418 -4.06 -30.04 -8.77
C VAL A 418 -2.86 -29.14 -8.81
N SER A 419 -1.67 -29.69 -8.55
CA SER A 419 -0.40 -28.98 -8.63
C SER A 419 0.49 -29.55 -9.74
N PHE A 420 1.18 -28.68 -10.47
CA PHE A 420 2.25 -29.08 -11.39
C PHE A 420 3.28 -27.95 -11.57
N LYS A 421 4.46 -28.30 -12.06
CA LYS A 421 5.56 -27.37 -12.32
C LYS A 421 5.59 -27.02 -13.81
N ILE A 422 5.68 -25.73 -14.09
CA ILE A 422 5.85 -25.17 -15.44
C ILE A 422 7.26 -24.63 -15.53
N ARG A 423 8.03 -25.15 -16.47
CA ARG A 423 9.38 -24.66 -16.78
C ARG A 423 9.35 -24.01 -18.15
N HIS A 424 9.82 -22.78 -18.24
CA HIS A 424 9.88 -22.03 -19.50
C HIS A 424 11.21 -21.32 -19.64
N ASP A 425 11.62 -21.05 -20.88
CA ASP A 425 12.79 -20.25 -21.17
C ASP A 425 12.47 -18.75 -21.05
N PHE A 426 13.36 -18.01 -20.40
CA PHE A 426 13.24 -16.59 -20.18
C PHE A 426 14.51 -15.88 -20.66
N ARG A 427 14.35 -14.94 -21.59
CA ARG A 427 15.44 -14.11 -22.10
C ARG A 427 15.48 -12.77 -21.36
N ASN A 428 16.53 -12.55 -20.59
CA ASN A 428 16.65 -11.33 -19.80
C ASN A 428 17.23 -10.17 -20.62
N LEU A 429 16.36 -9.34 -21.20
CA LEU A 429 16.74 -8.15 -21.96
C LEU A 429 17.36 -7.03 -21.10
N ALA A 430 17.42 -7.17 -19.76
CA ALA A 430 17.95 -6.14 -18.86
C ALA A 430 19.46 -6.26 -18.59
N ALA A 431 20.12 -7.36 -19.03
CA ALA A 431 21.58 -7.44 -18.97
C ALA A 431 22.17 -6.45 -19.98
N PRO A 432 23.18 -5.63 -19.61
CA PRO A 432 23.85 -4.78 -20.57
C PRO A 432 24.49 -5.68 -21.64
N VAL A 433 23.95 -5.62 -22.86
CA VAL A 433 24.60 -6.20 -24.03
C VAL A 433 25.92 -5.46 -24.17
N ARG A 434 27.03 -6.11 -23.80
CA ARG A 434 28.35 -5.62 -24.20
C ARG A 434 28.40 -5.83 -25.71
N PRO A 435 28.56 -4.78 -26.53
CA PRO A 435 28.92 -5.01 -27.92
C PRO A 435 30.27 -5.70 -27.90
N SER A 436 30.32 -6.99 -28.24
CA SER A 436 31.59 -7.64 -28.57
C SER A 436 32.10 -7.01 -29.86
N GLU A 437 33.40 -6.71 -29.92
CA GLU A 437 34.07 -6.13 -31.09
C GLU A 437 34.17 -7.09 -32.28
N GLU A 438 33.50 -8.23 -32.22
CA GLU A 438 33.32 -9.18 -33.32
C GLU A 438 31.83 -9.33 -33.54
N GLY A 439 31.37 -9.11 -34.78
CA GLY A 439 29.97 -9.04 -35.22
C GLY A 439 29.15 -10.33 -35.10
N ALA A 440 29.21 -10.99 -33.96
CA ALA A 440 28.26 -11.99 -33.53
C ALA A 440 27.40 -11.37 -32.42
N ASP A 441 26.14 -11.08 -32.75
CA ASP A 441 25.09 -10.92 -31.75
C ASP A 441 25.07 -12.20 -30.90
N ASN A 442 25.77 -12.24 -29.77
CA ASN A 442 25.60 -13.33 -28.82
C ASN A 442 24.18 -13.18 -28.26
N PRO A 443 23.22 -14.05 -28.64
CA PRO A 443 21.88 -13.95 -28.11
C PRO A 443 21.99 -14.11 -26.59
N THR A 444 21.34 -13.23 -25.85
CA THR A 444 21.31 -13.27 -24.39
C THR A 444 20.92 -14.69 -23.95
N GLU A 445 21.78 -15.36 -23.18
CA GLU A 445 21.56 -16.76 -22.78
C GLU A 445 20.17 -16.90 -22.13
N ALA A 446 19.40 -17.87 -22.62
CA ALA A 446 18.05 -18.13 -22.11
C ALA A 446 18.15 -18.85 -20.75
N ILE A 447 17.48 -18.29 -19.74
CA ILE A 447 17.44 -18.84 -18.39
C ILE A 447 16.16 -19.65 -18.24
N TRP A 448 16.28 -20.89 -17.75
CA TRP A 448 15.12 -21.71 -17.46
C TRP A 448 14.50 -21.36 -16.11
N LEU A 449 13.26 -20.89 -16.12
CA LEU A 449 12.50 -20.54 -14.92
C LEU A 449 11.41 -21.57 -14.65
N THR A 450 11.37 -22.06 -13.41
CA THR A 450 10.36 -23.04 -12.96
C THR A 450 9.37 -22.38 -12.01
N HIS A 451 8.08 -22.53 -12.30
CA HIS A 451 6.98 -22.03 -11.50
C HIS A 451 6.07 -23.18 -11.07
N HIS A 452 5.71 -23.21 -9.80
CA HIS A 452 4.72 -24.17 -9.30
C HIS A 452 3.32 -23.55 -9.44
N VAL A 453 2.45 -24.22 -10.18
CA VAL A 453 1.09 -23.77 -10.49
C VAL A 453 0.10 -24.71 -9.84
N GLU A 454 -0.89 -24.13 -9.18
CA GLU A 454 -1.99 -24.85 -8.54
C GLU A 454 -3.31 -24.44 -9.22
N LEU A 455 -4.05 -25.46 -9.64
CA LEU A 455 -5.36 -25.36 -10.28
C LEU A 455 -6.44 -25.82 -9.31
N ARG A 456 -7.52 -25.04 -9.23
CA ARG A 456 -8.75 -25.40 -8.53
C ARG A 456 -9.82 -25.72 -9.55
N LEU A 457 -10.12 -27.01 -9.69
CA LEU A 457 -11.04 -27.50 -10.71
C LEU A 457 -12.51 -27.49 -10.22
N GLY A 458 -12.72 -27.39 -8.90
CA GLY A 458 -14.05 -27.38 -8.28
C GLY A 458 -14.44 -28.76 -7.74
N PRO A 459 -15.70 -28.96 -7.32
CA PRO A 459 -16.13 -30.15 -6.62
C PRO A 459 -16.22 -31.38 -7.53
N LEU A 460 -16.21 -32.56 -6.92
CA LEU A 460 -16.55 -33.81 -7.60
C LEU A 460 -18.00 -33.78 -8.09
N ALA A 461 -18.23 -34.37 -9.26
CA ALA A 461 -19.58 -34.63 -9.73
C ALA A 461 -20.21 -35.75 -8.88
N PRO A 462 -21.53 -35.65 -8.58
CA PRO A 462 -22.25 -36.67 -7.83
C PRO A 462 -22.31 -38.03 -8.55
#